data_AF-A0A0Q8ELE2-F1
#
_entry.id   AF-A0A0Q8ELE2-F1
#
_cell.length_a   1.000
_cell.length_b   1.000
_cell.length_c   1.000
_cell.angle_alpha   90.00
_cell.angle_beta   90.00
_cell.angle_gamma   90.00
#
_symmetry.space_group_name_H-M   'P 1'
#
loop_
_entity.id
_entity.type
_entity.pdbx_description
1 polymer ?
#
loop_
_entity_poly.entity_id
_entity_poly.type
_entity_poly.pdbx_seq_one_letter_code
_entity_poly.pdbx_strand_id
1 'polypeptide(L)' 'MNSHAFELMWGGVALVGGGLLATNIRGAADRFQAMSYAYRSWPSSVMTCRVIGGVFALVGAGILVTAGL' A
#
# COMPACT_ATOMS: atom_id res chain seq x y z
N MET A 1 -21.53 16.43 -2.26
CA MET A 1 -20.94 15.35 -1.45
C MET A 1 -20.57 15.96 -0.12
N ASN A 2 -21.07 15.44 1.00
CA ASN A 2 -20.78 16.00 2.32
C ASN A 2 -19.36 15.58 2.76
N SER A 3 -18.67 16.39 3.57
CA SER A 3 -17.27 16.16 3.99
C SER A 3 -17.04 14.75 4.53
N HIS A 4 -17.98 14.27 5.35
CA HIS A 4 -17.95 12.94 5.93
C HIS A 4 -17.95 11.80 4.89
N ALA A 5 -18.78 11.90 3.85
CA ALA A 5 -18.81 10.92 2.77
C ALA A 5 -17.50 10.92 1.94
N PHE A 6 -16.87 12.09 1.79
CA PHE A 6 -15.57 12.20 1.16
C PHE A 6 -14.47 11.55 2.00
N GLU A 7 -14.45 11.76 3.32
CA GLU A 7 -13.47 11.16 4.24
C GLU A 7 -13.55 9.63 4.24
N LEU A 8 -14.76 9.07 4.30
CA LEU A 8 -14.96 7.61 4.23
C LEU A 8 -14.49 7.04 2.88
N MET A 9 -14.88 7.68 1.77
CA MET A 9 -14.48 7.24 0.43
C MET A 9 -12.96 7.33 0.27
N TRP A 10 -12.36 8.45 0.64
CA TRP A 10 -10.93 8.71 0.49
C TRP A 10 -10.11 7.81 1.41
N GLY A 11 -10.50 7.68 2.69
CA GLY A 11 -9.87 6.77 3.65
C GLY A 11 -9.91 5.33 3.18
N GLY A 12 -11.05 4.88 2.62
CA GLY A 12 -11.20 3.56 2.03
C GLY A 12 -10.27 3.33 0.84
N VAL A 13 -10.21 4.29 -0.09
CA VAL A 13 -9.30 4.23 -1.25
C VAL A 13 -7.84 4.21 -0.82
N ALA A 14 -7.45 5.04 0.16
CA ALA A 14 -6.08 5.08 0.67
C ALA A 14 -5.70 3.78 1.39
N LEU A 15 -6.61 3.23 2.22
CA LEU A 15 -6.43 1.95 2.91
C LEU A 15 -6.22 0.81 1.90
N VAL A 16 -7.19 0.62 1.00
CA VAL A 16 -7.22 -0.50 0.06
C VAL A 16 -6.12 -0.34 -1.00
N GLY A 17 -6.01 0.84 -1.61
CA GLY A 17 -4.98 1.13 -2.61
C GLY A 17 -3.57 1.02 -2.04
N GLY A 18 -3.32 1.56 -0.85
CA GLY A 18 -2.05 1.43 -0.15
C GLY A 18 -1.72 -0.02 0.21
N GLY A 19 -2.70 -0.77 0.73
CA GLY A 19 -2.55 -2.19 1.06
C GLY A 19 -2.25 -3.04 -0.17
N LEU A 20 -2.96 -2.81 -1.27
CA LEU A 20 -2.70 -3.47 -2.56
C LEU A 20 -1.31 -3.14 -3.08
N LEU A 21 -0.85 -1.90 -2.99
CA LEU A 21 0.50 -1.52 -3.40
C LEU A 21 1.56 -2.22 -2.54
N ALA A 22 1.37 -2.25 -1.22
CA ALA A 22 2.29 -2.90 -0.27
C ALA A 22 2.37 -4.43 -0.44
N THR A 23 1.29 -5.06 -0.92
CA THR A 23 1.18 -6.52 -1.06
C THR A 23 1.50 -7.02 -2.46
N ASN A 24 1.03 -6.37 -3.52
CA ASN A 24 1.27 -6.81 -4.91
C ASN A 24 2.74 -6.70 -5.32
N ILE A 25 3.45 -5.71 -4.78
CA ILE A 25 4.89 -5.56 -5.03
C ILE A 25 5.67 -6.74 -4.45
N ARG A 26 5.17 -7.42 -3.42
CA ARG A 26 5.77 -8.67 -2.94
C ARG A 26 5.69 -9.78 -3.98
N GLY A 27 4.52 -9.97 -4.59
CA GLY A 27 4.36 -10.99 -5.64
C GLY A 27 5.22 -10.72 -6.87
N ALA A 28 5.38 -9.45 -7.26
CA ALA A 28 6.31 -9.07 -8.33
C ALA A 28 7.78 -9.32 -7.91
N ALA A 29 8.17 -8.93 -6.71
CA ALA A 29 9.52 -9.11 -6.19
C ALA A 29 9.91 -10.58 -6.05
N ASP A 30 9.03 -11.42 -5.54
CA ASP A 30 9.25 -12.87 -5.40
C ASP A 30 9.46 -13.52 -6.78
N ARG A 31 8.72 -13.08 -7.81
CA ARG A 31 8.94 -13.51 -9.20
C ARG A 31 10.29 -13.04 -9.73
N PHE A 32 10.71 -11.80 -9.46
CA PHE A 32 12.04 -11.31 -9.84
C PHE A 32 13.17 -12.08 -9.14
N GLN A 33 13.01 -12.41 -7.86
CA GLN A 33 13.97 -13.23 -7.12
C GLN A 33 14.04 -14.66 -7.67
N ALA A 34 12.91 -15.25 -8.03
CA ALA A 34 12.85 -16.58 -8.65
C ALA A 34 13.50 -16.62 -10.05
N MET A 35 13.47 -15.51 -10.78
CA MET A 35 13.99 -15.42 -12.15
C MET A 35 15.52 -15.29 -12.21
N SER A 36 16.19 -14.87 -11.12
CA SER A 36 17.64 -14.70 -11.12
C SER A 36 18.26 -14.80 -9.71
N TYR A 37 19.03 -15.88 -9.48
CA TYR A 37 19.79 -16.13 -8.25
C TYR A 37 20.79 -15.03 -7.87
N ALA A 38 21.17 -14.15 -8.81
CA ALA A 38 22.09 -13.04 -8.60
C ALA A 38 21.47 -11.87 -7.78
N TYR A 39 20.14 -11.76 -7.69
CA TYR A 39 19.44 -10.68 -6.99
C TYR A 39 18.81 -11.16 -5.67
N ARG A 40 19.64 -11.69 -4.76
CA ARG A 40 19.23 -12.09 -3.40
C ARG A 40 18.59 -10.95 -2.59
N SER A 41 18.84 -9.70 -2.97
CA SER A 41 18.21 -8.51 -2.42
C SER A 41 17.17 -7.93 -3.38
N TRP A 42 16.06 -7.46 -2.82
CA TRP A 42 15.04 -6.77 -3.59
C TRP A 42 15.56 -5.44 -4.16
N PRO A 43 15.15 -5.04 -5.37
CA PRO A 43 15.46 -3.72 -5.88
C PRO A 43 14.97 -2.63 -4.92
N SER A 44 15.75 -1.58 -4.68
CA SER A 44 15.38 -0.51 -3.74
C SER A 44 14.04 0.15 -4.11
N SER A 45 13.71 0.25 -5.40
CA SER A 45 12.42 0.76 -5.88
C SER A 45 11.22 -0.07 -5.38
N VAL A 46 11.37 -1.39 -5.33
CA VAL A 46 10.36 -2.34 -4.83
C VAL A 46 10.16 -2.15 -3.32
N MET A 47 11.26 -2.02 -2.56
CA MET A 47 11.19 -1.71 -1.13
C MET A 47 10.51 -0.36 -0.88
N THR A 48 10.92 0.69 -1.59
CA THR A 48 10.35 2.03 -1.46
C THR A 48 8.85 2.05 -1.74
N CYS A 49 8.40 1.44 -2.83
CA CYS A 49 6.97 1.42 -3.13
C CYS A 49 6.15 0.61 -2.11
N ARG A 50 6.72 -0.41 -1.46
CA ARG A 50 6.03 -1.11 -0.35
C ARG A 50 5.91 -0.24 0.89
N VAL A 51 6.96 0.49 1.23
CA VAL A 51 6.92 1.45 2.35
C VAL A 51 5.87 2.52 2.09
N ILE A 52 5.86 3.11 0.89
CA ILE A 52 4.87 4.12 0.49
C ILE A 52 3.45 3.54 0.56
N GLY A 53 3.23 2.35 0.00
CA GLY A 53 1.94 1.67 0.07
C GLY A 53 1.48 1.41 1.50
N GLY A 54 2.38 0.94 2.36
CA GLY A 54 2.09 0.71 3.78
C GLY A 54 1.74 1.99 4.52
N VAL A 55 2.46 3.09 4.27
CA VAL A 55 2.15 4.41 4.84
C VAL A 55 0.78 4.89 4.38
N PHE A 56 0.47 4.77 3.08
CA PHE A 56 -0.86 5.12 2.56
C PHE A 56 -1.97 4.30 3.21
N ALA A 57 -1.72 3.00 3.42
CA ALA A 57 -2.68 2.13 4.08
C ALA A 57 -2.94 2.57 5.52
N LEU A 58 -1.88 2.87 6.29
CA LEU A 58 -1.98 3.33 7.67
C LEU A 58 -2.68 4.69 7.78
N VAL A 59 -2.36 5.62 6.88
CA VAL A 59 -3.04 6.93 6.83
C VAL A 59 -4.51 6.75 6.48
N GLY A 60 -4.84 5.91 5.50
CA GLY A 60 -6.23 5.58 5.16
C GLY A 60 -6.99 4.97 6.33
N ALA A 61 -6.39 4.04 7.07
CA ALA A 61 -6.95 3.49 8.30
C ALA A 61 -7.22 4.57 9.35
N GLY A 62 -6.26 5.48 9.56
CA GLY A 62 -6.41 6.61 10.48
C GLY A 62 -7.59 7.50 10.11
N ILE A 63 -7.73 7.85 8.82
CA ILE A 63 -8.84 8.66 8.31
C ILE A 63 -10.18 7.96 8.58
N LEU A 64 -10.28 6.66 8.32
CA LEU A 64 -11.50 5.87 8.56
C LEU A 64 -11.88 5.87 10.06
N VAL A 65 -10.91 5.63 10.93
CA VAL A 65 -11.11 5.66 12.40
C VAL A 65 -11.59 7.04 12.85
N THR A 66 -10.99 8.12 12.35
CA THR A 66 -11.42 9.48 12.69
C THR A 66 -12.81 9.82 12.15
N ALA A 67 -13.21 9.20 11.03
CA ALA A 67 -14.52 9.37 10.43
C ALA A 67 -15.61 8.49 11.10
N GLY A 68 -15.24 7.64 12.07
CA GLY A 68 -16.16 6.83 12.86
C GLY A 68 -16.44 5.43 12.31
N LEU A 69 -15.54 4.89 11.48
CA LEU A 69 -15.49 3.47 11.10
C LEU A 69 -14.53 2.69 12.01
#